data_AF-A0AAD5VQ69-F1
#
_entry.id   AF-A0AAD5VQ69-F1
#
_cell.length_a   1.000
_cell.length_b   1.000
_cell.length_c   1.000
_cell.angle_alpha   90.00
_cell.angle_beta   90.00
_cell.angle_gamma   90.00
#
_symmetry.space_group_name_H-M   'P 1'
#
loop_
_entity.id
_entity.type
_entity.pdbx_description
1 polymer ?
#
loop_
_entity_poly.entity_id
_entity_poly.type
_entity_poly.pdbx_seq_one_letter_code
_entity_poly.pdbx_strand_id
1 'polypeptide(L)'
;MIEIFSALSPPPVTFRGVEIELKIAAQQLYIPVILGAVSTSWRKIAHSTHFLWTSFRWTRLTIKCPPALLLLCIRNSGVLPLHLDLHYPKYQEYPKNILIDPSVDNELIRSIPRIRVLKLDCPPLAWSLHWEKLLSLHELDICD
;
A
#
# COMPACT_ATOMS: atom_id res chain seq x y z
N MET A 1 49.63 26.49 -16.96
CA MET A 1 48.40 26.61 -17.78
C MET A 1 47.56 25.38 -17.47
N ILE A 2 46.43 25.62 -16.78
CA ILE A 2 45.31 24.72 -16.44
C ILE A 2 45.54 23.68 -15.32
N GLU A 3 44.51 23.64 -14.49
CA GLU A 3 44.35 23.16 -13.12
C GLU A 3 43.22 22.09 -13.11
N ILE A 4 43.11 21.29 -12.03
CA ILE A 4 41.90 20.53 -11.59
C ILE A 4 41.71 19.18 -12.34
N PHE A 5 41.67 18.00 -11.69
CA PHE A 5 40.64 17.51 -10.77
C PHE A 5 41.22 16.63 -9.64
N SER A 6 41.25 17.19 -8.44
CA SER A 6 41.12 16.43 -7.19
C SER A 6 39.87 16.97 -6.51
N ALA A 7 38.76 16.22 -6.60
CA ALA A 7 37.61 16.30 -5.70
C ALA A 7 36.46 15.48 -6.29
N LEU A 8 35.95 14.53 -5.50
CA LEU A 8 34.53 14.19 -5.30
C LEU A 8 34.43 12.76 -4.75
N SER A 9 34.99 12.52 -3.55
CA SER A 9 34.29 11.60 -2.66
C SER A 9 33.08 12.37 -2.13
N PRO A 10 31.84 11.89 -2.34
CA PRO A 10 30.67 12.54 -1.77
C PRO A 10 30.79 12.52 -0.24
N PRO A 11 30.43 13.61 0.46
CA PRO A 11 30.46 13.63 1.91
C PRO A 11 29.48 12.56 2.44
N PRO A 12 29.83 11.86 3.54
CA PRO A 12 28.91 10.93 4.17
C PRO A 12 27.73 11.74 4.70
N VAL A 13 26.56 11.54 4.10
CA VAL A 13 25.35 12.23 4.55
C VAL A 13 24.89 11.61 5.86
N THR A 14 25.25 12.23 6.98
CA THR A 14 24.77 11.83 8.30
C THR A 14 23.33 12.31 8.53
N PHE A 15 22.36 11.46 8.20
CA PHE A 15 20.91 11.67 8.43
C PHE A 15 20.47 11.19 9.83
N ARG A 16 21.05 11.70 10.93
CA ARG A 16 20.68 11.21 12.28
C ARG A 16 19.32 11.69 12.81
N GLY A 17 18.73 12.75 12.26
CA GLY A 17 17.39 13.23 12.64
C GLY A 17 16.27 12.76 11.70
N VAL A 18 16.59 12.59 10.43
CA VAL A 18 15.62 12.17 9.39
C VAL A 18 15.40 10.66 9.43
N GLU A 19 16.31 9.87 10.00
CA GLU A 19 16.16 8.41 10.08
C GLU A 19 14.91 7.94 10.82
N ILE A 20 14.43 8.65 11.85
CA ILE A 20 13.24 8.22 12.61
C ILE A 20 11.98 8.57 11.84
N GLU A 21 11.89 9.79 11.27
CA GLU A 21 10.75 10.17 10.42
C GLU A 21 10.72 9.39 9.10
N LEU A 22 11.88 9.11 8.49
CA LEU A 22 12.00 8.20 7.36
C LEU A 22 11.72 6.76 7.74
N LYS A 23 12.01 6.28 8.96
CA LYS A 23 11.64 4.92 9.38
C LYS A 23 10.15 4.80 9.61
N ILE A 24 9.51 5.81 10.21
CA ILE A 24 8.06 5.84 10.41
C ILE A 24 7.35 6.02 9.06
N ALA A 25 7.84 6.93 8.20
CA ALA A 25 7.32 7.10 6.85
C ALA A 25 7.62 5.89 5.96
N ALA A 26 8.79 5.27 6.03
CA ALA A 26 9.15 4.07 5.23
C ALA A 26 8.45 2.79 5.74
N GLN A 27 8.08 2.72 7.02
CA GLN A 27 7.17 1.68 7.51
C GLN A 27 5.72 1.87 6.99
N GLN A 28 5.40 3.07 6.50
CA GLN A 28 4.09 3.44 5.95
C GLN A 28 4.08 3.58 4.42
N LEU A 29 5.25 3.75 3.81
CA LEU A 29 5.40 4.05 2.39
C LEU A 29 5.56 2.76 1.61
N TYR A 30 4.63 2.58 0.68
CA TYR A 30 4.63 1.47 -0.24
C TYR A 30 5.89 1.51 -1.13
N ILE A 31 6.65 0.41 -1.17
CA ILE A 31 7.94 0.31 -1.89
C ILE A 31 7.89 0.91 -3.31
N PRO A 32 6.85 0.64 -4.15
CA PRO A 32 6.75 1.24 -5.48
C PRO A 32 6.71 2.78 -5.48
N VAL A 33 6.07 3.37 -4.47
CA VAL A 33 5.98 4.82 -4.31
C VAL A 33 7.34 5.40 -3.94
N ILE A 34 8.08 4.73 -3.05
CA ILE A 34 9.45 5.12 -2.69
C ILE A 34 10.34 5.09 -3.93
N LEU A 35 10.31 4.00 -4.71
CA LEU A 35 11.06 3.89 -5.96
C LEU A 35 10.70 5.02 -6.93
N GLY A 36 9.41 5.35 -7.07
CA GLY A 36 8.96 6.44 -7.93
C GLY A 36 9.35 7.85 -7.49
N ALA A 37 9.78 8.02 -6.24
CA ALA A 37 10.29 9.27 -5.70
C ALA A 37 11.80 9.46 -5.96
N VAL A 38 12.55 8.38 -6.19
CA VAL A 38 14.01 8.45 -6.40
C VAL A 38 14.37 9.14 -7.72
N SER A 39 13.75 8.72 -8.83
CA SER A 39 13.95 9.35 -10.15
C SER A 39 12.80 9.04 -11.10
N THR A 40 12.73 9.75 -12.23
CA THR A 40 11.75 9.48 -13.30
C THR A 40 11.95 8.09 -13.92
N SER A 41 13.19 7.61 -14.04
CA SER A 41 13.49 6.26 -14.51
C SER A 41 13.00 5.19 -13.53
N TRP A 42 13.25 5.36 -12.23
CA TRP A 42 12.74 4.44 -11.21
C TRP A 42 11.21 4.46 -11.12
N ARG A 43 10.57 5.61 -11.32
CA ARG A 43 9.12 5.70 -11.44
C ARG A 43 8.59 4.87 -12.61
N LYS A 44 9.21 4.97 -13.78
CA LYS A 44 8.81 4.16 -14.95
C LYS A 44 8.92 2.67 -14.64
N ILE A 45 10.05 2.24 -14.06
CA ILE A 45 10.28 0.84 -13.67
C ILE A 45 9.25 0.38 -12.64
N ALA A 46 9.01 1.18 -11.59
CA ALA A 46 8.04 0.86 -10.56
C ALA A 46 6.64 0.68 -11.14
N HIS A 47 6.18 1.60 -12.01
CA HIS A 47 4.88 1.52 -12.65
C HIS A 47 4.76 0.37 -13.67
N SER A 48 5.84 0.01 -14.38
CA SER A 48 5.81 -1.10 -15.34
C SER A 48 5.95 -2.47 -14.69
N THR A 49 6.39 -2.55 -13.45
CA THR A 49 6.61 -3.81 -12.74
C THR A 49 5.40 -4.16 -11.88
N HIS A 50 4.37 -4.73 -12.51
CA HIS A 50 3.08 -5.06 -11.87
C HIS A 50 3.22 -5.85 -10.55
N PHE A 51 4.20 -6.75 -10.47
CA PHE A 51 4.44 -7.57 -9.28
C PHE A 51 4.75 -6.75 -8.03
N LEU A 52 5.32 -5.55 -8.15
CA LEU A 52 5.58 -4.69 -7.00
C LEU A 52 4.29 -4.13 -6.37
N TRP A 53 3.16 -4.24 -7.08
CA TRP A 53 1.86 -3.73 -6.66
C TRP A 53 0.90 -4.84 -6.20
N THR A 54 1.37 -6.06 -5.97
CA THR A 54 0.49 -7.19 -5.62
C THR A 54 0.19 -7.32 -4.13
N SER A 55 0.95 -6.65 -3.26
CA SER A 55 0.85 -6.87 -1.81
C SER A 55 0.67 -5.55 -1.07
N PHE A 56 -0.55 -5.22 -0.66
CA PHE A 56 -0.83 -3.99 0.09
C PHE A 56 -1.03 -4.28 1.57
N ARG A 57 -0.35 -3.52 2.43
CA ARG A 57 -0.54 -3.56 3.87
C ARG A 57 -0.86 -2.17 4.41
N TRP A 58 -2.00 -2.03 5.07
CA TRP A 58 -2.39 -0.86 5.83
C TRP A 58 -2.30 -1.18 7.32
N THR A 59 -1.33 -0.61 8.03
CA THR A 59 -1.05 -0.94 9.43
C THR A 59 -1.86 -0.09 10.42
N ARG A 60 -2.09 -0.64 11.63
CA ARG A 60 -2.78 0.04 12.76
C ARG A 60 -2.16 1.38 13.18
N LEU A 61 -0.92 1.66 12.79
CA LEU A 61 -0.21 2.88 13.17
C LEU A 61 -0.68 4.10 12.37
N THR A 62 -1.42 3.90 11.27
CA THR A 62 -1.94 5.02 10.46
C THR A 62 -3.41 5.29 10.77
N ILE A 63 -3.70 6.55 11.09
CA ILE A 63 -5.05 7.02 11.47
C ILE A 63 -6.03 6.89 10.28
N LYS A 64 -5.52 6.89 9.03
CA LYS A 64 -6.34 6.73 7.82
C LYS A 64 -5.64 5.85 6.80
N CYS A 65 -6.38 4.90 6.23
CA CYS A 65 -6.00 4.27 4.98
C CYS A 65 -5.90 5.35 3.90
N PRO A 66 -4.80 5.46 3.15
CA PRO A 66 -4.76 6.32 1.97
C PRO A 66 -5.50 5.62 0.82
N PRO A 67 -6.78 5.96 0.51
CA PRO A 67 -7.57 5.19 -0.45
C PRO A 67 -6.97 5.26 -1.85
N ALA A 68 -6.36 6.40 -2.18
CA ALA A 68 -5.62 6.61 -3.42
C ALA A 68 -4.47 5.61 -3.61
N LEU A 69 -3.80 5.20 -2.53
CA LEU A 69 -2.68 4.26 -2.61
C LEU A 69 -3.17 2.83 -2.82
N LEU A 70 -4.22 2.42 -2.13
CA LEU A 70 -4.86 1.14 -2.37
C LEU A 70 -5.42 1.06 -3.80
N LEU A 71 -6.06 2.13 -4.27
CA LEU A 71 -6.54 2.21 -5.65
C LEU A 71 -5.39 2.08 -6.66
N LEU A 72 -4.27 2.76 -6.40
CA LEU A 72 -3.07 2.67 -7.23
C LEU A 72 -2.50 1.24 -7.23
N CYS A 73 -2.50 0.59 -6.07
CA CYS A 73 -2.12 -0.82 -5.92
C CYS A 73 -2.99 -1.75 -6.77
N ILE A 74 -4.30 -1.65 -6.62
CA ILE A 74 -5.27 -2.45 -7.38
C ILE A 74 -5.08 -2.24 -8.89
N ARG A 75 -4.97 -0.98 -9.34
CA ARG A 75 -4.83 -0.66 -10.78
C ARG A 75 -3.49 -1.13 -11.35
N ASN A 76 -2.39 -0.88 -10.64
CA ASN A 76 -1.06 -1.22 -11.13
C ASN A 76 -0.72 -2.70 -10.98
N SER A 77 -1.44 -3.48 -10.18
CA SER A 77 -1.28 -4.94 -10.12
C SER A 77 -1.71 -5.64 -11.42
N GLY A 78 -2.45 -4.96 -12.30
CA GLY A 78 -2.89 -5.52 -13.57
C GLY A 78 -3.91 -6.65 -13.37
N VAL A 79 -3.56 -7.88 -13.77
CA VAL A 79 -4.37 -9.09 -13.58
C VAL A 79 -3.80 -10.03 -12.52
N LEU A 80 -2.71 -9.63 -11.87
CA LEU A 80 -2.00 -10.48 -10.93
C LEU A 80 -2.80 -10.71 -9.64
N PRO A 81 -2.56 -11.85 -8.97
CA PRO A 81 -3.06 -12.10 -7.63
C PRO A 81 -2.73 -10.97 -6.65
N LEU A 82 -3.70 -10.62 -5.79
CA LEU A 82 -3.55 -9.61 -4.75
C LEU A 82 -3.47 -10.23 -3.35
N HIS A 83 -2.64 -9.61 -2.51
CA HIS A 83 -2.51 -9.86 -1.08
C HIS A 83 -2.83 -8.56 -0.36
N LEU A 84 -3.93 -8.52 0.37
CA LEU A 84 -4.37 -7.34 1.10
C LEU A 84 -4.38 -7.62 2.59
N ASP A 85 -3.77 -6.72 3.34
CA ASP A 85 -3.68 -6.78 4.80
C ASP A 85 -4.16 -5.43 5.35
N LEU A 86 -5.40 -5.40 5.85
CA LEU A 86 -6.14 -4.18 6.14
C LEU A 86 -6.48 -4.11 7.62
N HIS A 87 -5.86 -3.16 8.31
CA HIS A 87 -6.09 -2.92 9.74
C HIS A 87 -6.94 -1.69 9.97
N TYR A 88 -8.12 -1.87 10.55
CA TYR A 88 -9.07 -0.80 10.83
C TYR A 88 -8.93 -0.27 12.28
N PRO A 89 -9.13 1.03 12.53
CA PRO A 89 -9.15 1.57 13.88
C PRO A 89 -10.40 1.10 14.63
N LYS A 90 -10.22 0.48 15.81
CA LYS A 90 -11.30 -0.12 16.62
C LYS A 90 -12.44 0.84 17.02
N TYR A 91 -12.21 2.15 16.99
CA TYR A 91 -13.18 3.15 17.46
C TYR A 91 -13.68 4.07 16.34
N GLN A 92 -13.39 3.74 15.09
CA GLN A 92 -13.90 4.52 13.96
C GLN A 92 -15.27 3.98 13.53
N GLU A 93 -16.27 4.85 13.56
CA GLU A 93 -17.56 4.52 12.96
C GLU A 93 -17.46 4.56 11.44
N TYR A 94 -17.84 3.44 10.81
CA TYR A 94 -17.91 3.33 9.36
C TYR A 94 -19.37 3.38 8.92
N PRO A 95 -19.70 4.16 7.88
CA PRO A 95 -21.02 4.12 7.28
C PRO A 95 -21.35 2.70 6.79
N LYS A 96 -22.63 2.30 6.90
CA LYS A 96 -23.10 0.91 6.69
C LYS A 96 -22.72 0.26 5.35
N ASN A 97 -22.36 1.06 4.35
CA ASN A 97 -22.08 0.61 2.97
C ASN A 97 -20.68 0.99 2.48
N ILE A 98 -19.75 1.32 3.39
CA ILE A 98 -18.38 1.69 3.03
C ILE A 98 -17.43 0.64 3.58
N LEU A 99 -16.59 0.08 2.71
CA LEU A 99 -15.57 -0.89 3.09
C LEU A 99 -14.31 -0.19 3.58
N ILE A 100 -13.85 0.81 2.82
CA ILE A 100 -12.68 1.64 3.15
C ILE A 100 -13.01 3.09 2.83
N ASP A 101 -13.34 3.36 1.58
CA ASP A 101 -13.66 4.69 1.07
C ASP A 101 -14.42 4.58 -0.27
N PRO A 102 -15.46 5.39 -0.51
CA PRO A 102 -16.24 5.32 -1.74
C PRO A 102 -15.43 5.44 -3.04
N SER A 103 -14.26 6.09 -3.00
CA SER A 103 -13.37 6.25 -4.15
C SER A 103 -12.61 4.98 -4.56
N VAL A 104 -12.54 3.96 -3.69
CA VAL A 104 -11.81 2.70 -3.95
C VAL A 104 -12.68 1.45 -3.82
N ASP A 105 -13.80 1.54 -3.10
CA ASP A 105 -14.64 0.37 -2.79
C ASP A 105 -15.12 -0.38 -4.04
N ASN A 106 -15.50 0.34 -5.10
CA ASN A 106 -15.94 -0.28 -6.36
C ASN A 106 -14.82 -1.11 -7.02
N GLU A 107 -13.61 -0.55 -7.10
CA GLU A 107 -12.44 -1.23 -7.63
C GLU A 107 -12.00 -2.40 -6.76
N LEU A 108 -12.10 -2.26 -5.44
CA LEU A 108 -11.81 -3.33 -4.48
C LEU A 108 -12.78 -4.50 -4.68
N ILE A 109 -14.08 -4.23 -4.73
CA ILE A 109 -15.13 -5.25 -4.95
C ILE A 109 -14.93 -5.97 -6.28
N ARG A 110 -14.64 -5.23 -7.37
CA ARG A 110 -14.33 -5.81 -8.69
C ARG A 110 -13.07 -6.67 -8.68
N SER A 111 -12.16 -6.38 -7.77
CA SER A 111 -10.89 -7.11 -7.63
C SER A 111 -10.99 -8.30 -6.68
N ILE A 112 -12.12 -8.55 -6.01
CA ILE A 112 -12.27 -9.71 -5.12
C ILE A 112 -11.82 -11.04 -5.77
N PRO A 113 -12.18 -11.37 -7.03
CA PRO A 113 -11.79 -12.65 -7.64
C PRO A 113 -10.28 -12.86 -7.81
N ARG A 114 -9.49 -11.77 -7.79
CA ARG A 114 -8.02 -11.84 -7.88
C ARG A 114 -7.33 -11.74 -6.52
N ILE A 115 -8.05 -11.39 -5.45
CA ILE A 115 -7.49 -11.42 -4.11
C ILE A 115 -7.27 -12.89 -3.74
N ARG A 116 -6.09 -13.22 -3.24
CA ARG A 116 -5.75 -14.58 -2.77
C ARG A 116 -5.64 -14.62 -1.26
N VAL A 117 -5.08 -13.56 -0.69
CA VAL A 117 -4.96 -13.38 0.75
C VAL A 117 -5.65 -12.09 1.11
N LEU A 118 -6.64 -12.18 1.99
CA LEU A 118 -7.30 -11.02 2.58
C LEU A 118 -7.23 -11.16 4.10
N LYS A 119 -6.47 -10.28 4.74
CA LYS A 119 -6.45 -10.16 6.20
C LYS A 119 -7.21 -8.89 6.57
N LEU A 120 -8.23 -9.06 7.39
CA LEU A 120 -9.07 -7.98 7.90
C LEU A 120 -8.95 -7.96 9.41
N ASP A 121 -8.60 -6.82 9.96
CA ASP A 121 -8.48 -6.66 11.40
C ASP A 121 -9.40 -5.53 11.85
N CYS A 122 -10.41 -5.91 12.64
CA CYS A 122 -11.55 -5.09 13.04
C CYS A 122 -12.36 -4.50 11.86
N PRO A 123 -12.75 -5.29 10.84
CA PRO A 123 -13.38 -4.75 9.64
C PRO A 123 -14.76 -4.10 9.89
N PRO A 124 -15.13 -3.09 9.08
CA PRO A 124 -16.50 -2.58 9.03
C PRO A 124 -17.49 -3.69 8.70
N LEU A 125 -18.69 -3.62 9.28
CA LEU A 125 -19.77 -4.57 8.99
C LEU A 125 -20.13 -4.67 7.50
N ALA A 126 -19.85 -3.63 6.70
CA ALA A 126 -20.05 -3.63 5.26
C ALA A 126 -19.37 -4.80 4.53
N TRP A 127 -18.25 -5.32 5.06
CA TRP A 127 -17.58 -6.51 4.49
C TRP A 127 -18.46 -7.76 4.50
N SER A 128 -19.37 -7.89 5.49
CA SER A 128 -20.31 -9.01 5.57
C SER A 128 -21.27 -9.08 4.38
N LEU A 129 -21.57 -7.95 3.74
CA LEU A 129 -22.40 -7.89 2.54
C LEU A 129 -21.73 -8.54 1.31
N HIS A 130 -20.45 -8.87 1.40
CA HIS A 130 -19.68 -9.48 0.32
C HIS A 130 -19.16 -10.88 0.69
N TRP A 131 -19.59 -11.44 1.82
CA TRP A 131 -19.04 -12.69 2.36
C TRP A 131 -19.09 -13.84 1.36
N GLU A 132 -20.17 -14.00 0.61
CA GLU A 132 -20.29 -15.04 -0.43
C GLU A 132 -19.15 -14.98 -1.46
N LYS A 133 -18.71 -13.77 -1.83
CA LYS A 133 -17.57 -13.58 -2.75
C LYS A 133 -16.24 -13.87 -2.06
N LEU A 134 -16.13 -13.52 -0.78
CA LEU A 134 -14.91 -13.69 0.03
C LEU A 134 -14.68 -15.15 0.42
N LEU A 135 -15.72 -15.97 0.50
CA LEU A 135 -15.58 -17.42 0.75
C LEU A 135 -14.82 -18.15 -0.37
N SER A 136 -14.70 -17.55 -1.55
CA SER A 136 -13.89 -18.09 -2.66
C SER A 136 -12.39 -17.81 -2.53
N LEU A 137 -11.98 -17.04 -1.51
CA LEU A 137 -10.58 -16.70 -1.27
C LEU A 137 -9.79 -17.90 -0.76
N HIS A 138 -8.52 -17.97 -1.14
CA HIS A 138 -7.62 -19.03 -0.70
C HIS A 138 -7.26 -18.89 0.79
N GLU A 139 -7.08 -17.65 1.26
CA GLU A 139 -6.81 -17.33 2.65
C GLU A 139 -7.61 -16.08 3.05
N LEU A 140 -8.59 -16.28 3.93
CA LEU A 140 -9.35 -15.22 4.58
C LEU A 140 -9.08 -15.29 6.09
N ASP A 141 -8.51 -14.23 6.63
CA ASP A 141 -8.14 -14.13 8.04
C ASP A 141 -8.84 -12.90 8.62
N ILE A 142 -9.68 -13.10 9.63
CA ILE A 142 -10.48 -12.04 10.24
C ILE A 142 -10.18 -12.03 11.74
N CYS A 143 -9.58 -10.95 12.21
CA CYS A 143 -9.30 -10.71 13.63
C CYS A 143 -10.31 -9.71 14.21
N ASP A 144 -10.92 -10.06 15.35
CA ASP A 144 -11.83 -9.19 16.11
C ASP A 144 -11.08 -8.25 17.11
#